data_AF-A0A2R9CJ50-F1
#
_entry.id   AF-A0A2R9CJ50-F1
#
_cell.length_a   1.000
_cell.length_b   1.000
_cell.length_c   1.000
_cell.angle_alpha   90.00
_cell.angle_beta   90.00
_cell.angle_gamma   90.00
#
_symmetry.space_group_name_H-M   'P 1'
#
loop_
_entity.id
_entity.type
_entity.pdbx_description
1 polymer ?
#
loop_
_entity_poly.entity_id
_entity_poly.type
_entity_poly.pdbx_seq_one_letter_code
_entity_poly.pdbx_strand_id
1 'polypeptide(L)'
;MILPKRNLNELRNFLFGELSAVFAFLRFQMRVYIFLCLMCWVRSDNKRPCLEFSQLSVKDSFRDLFIPRIETILMMYTRNNLNCAEPLFEQNNSLNVNFNTQKKTVWLIHGYRPVGSIPLWLQNFVRILLNEEDMNVIVVDWSRGATTFIYNRAVKNTRKVAVSLSVHIKNLLRLHITEEDLNDRQHWSLERYSLMFWGMAVRNLKKIITLCLESLRKHGASLDNFHFIGVSLGAHISGFVGKIFHGQLGRITGLDPAGPRFSRKPPYSRLDYTDAKFVDVIHSDSNGLGIQEPLGHIDFYPNGGNKQPGCPKSIFSGIQFIKCNHQRAVHLFMASLETNCNFISFPCRSYKDYKTSLCVDCDCFKEKSCPRLGYQAKLFKDVLKERMEGRPLRTTAFLDTSGTYPFCTYYFVLSIIVPDKTMMDGSFSFKLLNQLGMIEEPRLYEKNKPFYKLQEVKILAQFYNDFVNISSIGLTYFQSSNLQCSTCTYKIQSLMLKSLTYPERPPLCRYNIVLKEREEVFLNPNTCTPKNT
;
A
#
# COMPACT_ATOMS: atom_id res chain seq x y z
N MET A 1 -91.12 -59.08 28.16
CA MET A 1 -91.79 -58.38 27.04
C MET A 1 -90.73 -57.92 26.04
N ILE A 2 -91.13 -57.87 24.77
CA ILE A 2 -90.35 -57.82 23.53
C ILE A 2 -89.71 -56.43 23.26
N LEU A 3 -88.61 -56.45 22.49
CA LEU A 3 -87.73 -55.36 21.98
C LEU A 3 -88.45 -54.11 21.40
N PRO A 4 -87.73 -52.99 21.15
CA PRO A 4 -87.23 -52.84 19.77
C PRO A 4 -85.80 -52.29 19.63
N LYS A 5 -85.10 -52.89 18.67
CA LYS A 5 -84.00 -52.31 17.92
C LYS A 5 -84.46 -50.98 17.30
N ARG A 6 -83.84 -49.86 17.66
CA ARG A 6 -83.83 -48.65 16.82
C ARG A 6 -82.38 -48.20 16.57
N ASN A 7 -82.02 -48.32 15.30
CA ASN A 7 -81.10 -47.48 14.53
C ASN A 7 -79.64 -47.35 14.99
N LEU A 8 -78.89 -48.46 14.87
CA LEU A 8 -77.43 -48.38 14.66
C LEU A 8 -77.06 -47.60 13.39
N ASN A 9 -77.92 -47.53 12.36
CA ASN A 9 -77.64 -46.81 11.12
C ASN A 9 -77.73 -45.28 11.26
N GLU A 10 -78.61 -44.76 12.11
CA GLU A 10 -78.65 -43.30 12.38
C GLU A 10 -77.45 -42.87 13.22
N LEU A 11 -77.06 -43.68 14.22
CA LEU A 11 -75.86 -43.42 15.02
C LEU A 11 -74.59 -43.45 14.15
N ARG A 12 -74.51 -44.38 13.19
CA ARG A 12 -73.40 -44.48 12.24
C ARG A 12 -73.35 -43.26 11.31
N ASN A 13 -74.47 -42.81 10.77
CA ASN A 13 -74.51 -41.65 9.88
C ASN A 13 -74.22 -40.33 10.63
N PHE A 14 -74.65 -40.22 11.90
CA PHE A 14 -74.33 -39.09 12.76
C PHE A 14 -72.84 -39.04 13.10
N LEU A 15 -72.25 -40.17 13.51
CA LEU A 15 -70.81 -40.29 13.78
C LEU A 15 -69.96 -40.04 12.53
N PHE A 16 -70.35 -40.54 11.35
CA PHE A 16 -69.64 -40.25 10.10
C PHE A 16 -69.76 -38.78 9.66
N GLY A 17 -70.90 -38.12 9.93
CA GLY A 17 -71.10 -36.70 9.68
C GLY A 17 -70.23 -35.80 10.57
N GLU A 18 -70.15 -36.11 11.86
CA GLU A 18 -69.27 -35.39 12.80
C GLU A 18 -67.79 -35.64 12.52
N LEU A 19 -67.38 -36.88 12.22
CA LEU A 19 -65.99 -37.17 11.80
C LEU A 19 -65.62 -36.42 10.52
N SER A 20 -66.52 -36.36 9.53
CA SER A 20 -66.34 -35.57 8.30
C SER A 20 -66.13 -34.07 8.60
N ALA A 21 -66.95 -33.50 9.49
CA ALA A 21 -66.82 -32.10 9.89
C ALA A 21 -65.51 -31.83 10.65
N VAL A 22 -65.09 -32.75 11.52
CA VAL A 22 -63.81 -32.67 12.24
C VAL A 22 -62.62 -32.76 11.28
N PHE A 23 -62.65 -33.65 10.29
CA PHE A 23 -61.61 -33.73 9.27
C PHE A 23 -61.57 -32.51 8.36
N ALA A 24 -62.73 -31.92 8.03
CA ALA A 24 -62.80 -30.67 7.26
C ALA A 24 -62.23 -29.49 8.06
N PHE A 25 -62.54 -29.40 9.36
CA PHE A 25 -62.00 -28.38 10.26
C PHE A 25 -60.49 -28.53 10.47
N LEU A 26 -59.99 -29.76 10.64
CA LEU A 26 -58.55 -30.04 10.74
C LEU A 26 -57.81 -29.74 9.42
N ARG A 27 -58.41 -30.01 8.26
CA ARG A 27 -57.85 -29.62 6.95
C ARG A 27 -57.82 -28.10 6.77
N PHE A 28 -58.83 -27.39 7.24
CA PHE A 28 -58.87 -25.93 7.22
C PHE A 28 -57.80 -25.33 8.15
N GLN A 29 -57.69 -25.83 9.38
CA GLN A 29 -56.63 -25.48 10.34
C GLN A 29 -55.24 -25.73 9.76
N MET A 30 -55.01 -26.90 9.15
CA MET A 30 -53.75 -27.24 8.48
C MET A 30 -53.45 -26.31 7.29
N ARG A 31 -54.45 -25.94 6.48
CA ARG A 31 -54.26 -24.99 5.37
C ARG A 31 -53.96 -23.59 5.86
N VAL A 32 -54.60 -23.13 6.93
CA VAL A 32 -54.31 -21.86 7.59
C VAL A 32 -52.92 -21.88 8.21
N TYR A 33 -52.52 -22.99 8.85
CA TYR A 33 -51.18 -23.15 9.42
C TYR A 33 -50.11 -23.21 8.34
N ILE A 34 -50.33 -23.92 7.23
CA ILE A 34 -49.43 -23.93 6.07
C ILE A 34 -49.38 -22.55 5.42
N PHE A 35 -50.50 -21.83 5.32
CA PHE A 35 -50.53 -20.47 4.78
C PHE A 35 -49.81 -19.47 5.70
N LEU A 36 -49.99 -19.57 7.02
CA LEU A 36 -49.24 -18.78 8.01
C LEU A 36 -47.75 -19.14 7.99
N CYS A 37 -47.41 -20.42 7.88
CA CYS A 37 -46.03 -20.87 7.69
C CYS A 37 -45.44 -20.36 6.37
N LEU A 38 -46.21 -20.35 5.28
CA LEU A 38 -45.80 -19.80 3.98
C LEU A 38 -45.67 -18.27 4.02
N MET A 39 -46.51 -17.56 4.79
CA MET A 39 -46.37 -16.13 5.06
C MET A 39 -45.15 -15.84 5.96
N CYS A 40 -44.79 -16.75 6.86
CA CYS A 40 -43.50 -16.71 7.58
C CYS A 40 -42.31 -17.16 6.71
N TRP A 41 -42.56 -17.92 5.63
CA TRP A 41 -41.59 -18.35 4.62
C TRP A 41 -41.49 -17.39 3.42
N VAL A 42 -42.30 -16.34 3.37
CA VAL A 42 -41.95 -15.10 2.66
C VAL A 42 -40.79 -14.51 3.46
N ARG A 43 -39.61 -15.03 3.16
CA ARG A 43 -38.33 -14.53 3.59
C ARG A 43 -38.30 -13.09 3.11
N SER A 44 -38.64 -12.16 4.02
CA SER A 44 -38.20 -10.80 3.87
C SER A 44 -36.69 -10.90 3.71
N ASP A 45 -36.21 -10.56 2.51
CA ASP A 45 -34.81 -10.23 2.26
C ASP A 45 -34.51 -8.95 3.07
N ASN A 46 -34.52 -9.04 4.40
CA ASN A 46 -33.97 -8.05 5.29
C ASN A 46 -32.45 -8.16 5.16
N LYS A 47 -31.93 -7.79 3.99
CA LYS A 47 -30.51 -7.54 3.80
C LYS A 47 -30.15 -6.45 4.79
N ARG A 48 -29.28 -6.80 5.75
CA ARG A 48 -28.75 -5.86 6.74
C ARG A 48 -28.22 -4.61 6.00
N PRO A 49 -28.49 -3.39 6.48
CA PRO A 49 -27.97 -2.20 5.84
C PRO A 49 -26.44 -2.24 5.84
N CYS A 50 -25.83 -1.84 4.72
CA CYS A 50 -24.39 -1.76 4.57
C CYS A 50 -23.80 -0.83 5.63
N LEU A 51 -22.63 -1.15 6.15
CA LEU A 51 -21.88 -0.19 6.94
C LEU A 51 -21.41 0.95 6.04
N GLU A 52 -21.60 2.17 6.51
CA GLU A 52 -21.09 3.37 5.87
C GLU A 52 -19.94 3.96 6.65
N PHE A 53 -18.96 4.51 5.94
CA PHE A 53 -17.86 5.24 6.54
C PHE A 53 -18.39 6.46 7.28
N SER A 54 -17.91 6.72 8.50
CA SER A 54 -18.36 7.85 9.31
C SER A 54 -18.18 9.18 8.58
N GLN A 55 -19.29 9.76 8.14
CA GLN A 55 -19.33 11.11 7.59
C GLN A 55 -19.55 12.10 8.74
N LEU A 56 -18.46 12.69 9.21
CA LEU A 56 -18.48 13.70 10.24
C LEU A 56 -18.38 15.09 9.61
N SER A 57 -18.73 16.10 10.39
CA SER A 57 -18.72 17.49 9.96
C SER A 57 -17.79 18.32 10.84
N VAL A 58 -17.59 19.58 10.45
CA VAL A 58 -16.88 20.57 11.26
C VAL A 58 -17.50 20.71 12.66
N LYS A 59 -18.83 20.50 12.80
CA LYS A 59 -19.51 20.52 14.11
C LYS A 59 -19.00 19.42 15.05
N ASP A 60 -18.62 18.26 14.52
CA ASP A 60 -18.05 17.17 15.31
C ASP A 60 -16.67 17.53 15.84
N SER A 61 -15.86 18.26 15.06
CA SER A 61 -14.57 18.78 15.51
C SER A 61 -14.70 19.79 16.66
N PHE A 62 -15.74 20.63 16.62
CA PHE A 62 -16.08 21.51 17.75
C PHE A 62 -16.57 20.71 18.96
N ARG A 63 -17.43 19.70 18.75
CA ARG A 63 -17.93 18.84 19.82
C ARG A 63 -16.79 18.09 20.52
N ASP A 64 -15.82 17.60 19.76
CA ASP A 64 -14.64 16.92 20.31
C ASP A 64 -13.86 17.79 21.30
N LEU A 65 -13.84 19.12 21.15
CA LEU A 65 -13.16 20.03 22.10
C LEU A 65 -13.67 19.84 23.54
N PHE A 66 -14.97 19.57 23.71
CA PHE A 66 -15.63 19.45 24.99
C PHE A 66 -15.90 18.00 25.40
N ILE A 67 -16.25 17.14 24.45
CA ILE A 67 -16.65 15.74 24.69
C ILE A 67 -15.87 14.83 23.72
N PRO A 68 -14.59 14.55 24.00
CA PRO A 68 -13.77 13.73 23.12
C PRO A 68 -14.26 12.28 23.14
N ARG A 69 -14.42 11.69 21.95
CA ARG A 69 -14.82 10.29 21.78
C ARG A 69 -13.85 9.58 20.85
N ILE A 70 -13.55 8.32 21.15
CA ILE A 70 -12.71 7.49 20.30
C ILE A 70 -13.48 6.21 20.08
N GLU A 71 -13.71 5.91 18.81
CA GLU A 71 -14.41 4.73 18.35
C GLU A 71 -13.75 4.29 17.05
N THR A 72 -13.63 2.98 16.88
CA THR A 72 -13.02 2.34 15.72
C THR A 72 -14.02 1.38 15.12
N ILE A 73 -14.43 1.63 13.87
CA ILE A 73 -15.32 0.77 13.10
C ILE A 73 -14.48 -0.03 12.12
N LEU A 74 -14.64 -1.36 12.13
CA LEU A 74 -13.93 -2.28 11.24
C LEU A 74 -14.85 -2.72 10.11
N MET A 75 -14.71 -2.06 8.97
CA MET A 75 -15.53 -2.32 7.78
C MET A 75 -14.81 -3.31 6.87
N MET A 76 -15.42 -4.47 6.69
CA MET A 76 -14.88 -5.56 5.88
C MET A 76 -15.47 -5.54 4.47
N TYR A 77 -14.57 -5.64 3.49
CA TYR A 77 -14.85 -5.82 2.09
C TYR A 77 -14.13 -7.07 1.57
N THR A 78 -14.79 -7.76 0.65
CA THR A 78 -14.33 -8.93 -0.08
C THR A 78 -14.82 -8.78 -1.53
N ARG A 79 -14.39 -9.66 -2.43
CA ARG A 79 -14.89 -9.69 -3.81
C ARG A 79 -16.42 -9.88 -3.90
N ASN A 80 -17.04 -10.45 -2.88
CA ASN A 80 -18.47 -10.72 -2.84
C ASN A 80 -19.31 -9.49 -2.42
N ASN A 81 -18.71 -8.47 -1.81
CA ASN A 81 -19.42 -7.30 -1.26
C ASN A 81 -18.69 -5.97 -1.54
N LEU A 82 -18.26 -5.76 -2.79
CA LEU A 82 -17.44 -4.62 -3.22
C LEU A 82 -17.98 -3.23 -2.81
N ASN A 83 -19.30 -3.06 -2.82
CA ASN A 83 -19.96 -1.76 -2.56
C ASN A 83 -20.71 -1.72 -1.23
N CYS A 84 -20.69 -2.80 -0.45
CA CYS A 84 -21.48 -2.93 0.76
C CYS A 84 -20.60 -3.48 1.87
N ALA A 85 -20.02 -2.58 2.68
CA ALA A 85 -19.21 -3.00 3.80
C ALA A 85 -20.05 -3.78 4.82
N GLU A 86 -19.47 -4.85 5.34
CA GLU A 86 -20.02 -5.62 6.44
C GLU A 86 -19.14 -5.45 7.68
N PRO A 87 -19.67 -5.58 8.91
CA PRO A 87 -18.83 -5.56 10.10
C PRO A 87 -17.90 -6.78 10.10
N LEU A 88 -16.66 -6.61 10.55
CA LEU A 88 -15.72 -7.72 10.72
C LEU A 88 -16.19 -8.73 11.79
N PHE A 89 -16.83 -8.23 12.85
CA PHE A 89 -17.39 -9.02 13.93
C PHE A 89 -18.91 -8.80 14.01
N GLU A 90 -19.64 -9.88 14.17
CA GLU A 90 -21.07 -9.85 14.45
C GLU A 90 -21.37 -9.34 15.87
N GLN A 91 -22.64 -9.05 16.16
CA GLN A 91 -23.05 -8.49 17.47
C GLN A 91 -22.69 -9.40 18.66
N ASN A 92 -22.60 -10.71 18.44
CA ASN A 92 -22.17 -11.72 19.42
C ASN A 92 -20.63 -11.87 19.47
N ASN A 93 -19.87 -10.94 18.87
CA ASN A 93 -18.42 -10.99 18.69
C ASN A 93 -17.90 -12.19 17.86
N SER A 94 -18.76 -12.95 17.18
CA SER A 94 -18.28 -13.97 16.23
C SER A 94 -17.73 -13.31 14.98
N LEU A 95 -16.76 -13.95 14.34
CA LEU A 95 -16.26 -13.48 13.04
C LEU A 95 -17.38 -13.49 12.01
N ASN A 96 -17.38 -12.48 11.14
CA ASN A 96 -18.25 -12.47 9.98
C ASN A 96 -18.00 -13.71 9.11
N VAL A 97 -19.08 -14.36 8.68
CA VAL A 97 -19.06 -15.59 7.87
C VAL A 97 -18.31 -15.46 6.55
N ASN A 98 -18.24 -14.25 5.99
CA ASN A 98 -17.53 -13.94 4.75
C ASN A 98 -16.03 -13.72 4.96
N PHE A 99 -15.55 -13.62 6.22
CA PHE A 99 -14.13 -13.50 6.51
C PHE A 99 -13.41 -14.84 6.37
N ASN A 100 -12.38 -14.90 5.53
CA ASN A 100 -11.58 -16.11 5.36
C ASN A 100 -10.20 -15.97 6.01
N THR A 101 -9.94 -16.73 7.06
CA THR A 101 -8.67 -16.67 7.84
C THR A 101 -7.43 -17.11 7.05
N GLN A 102 -7.60 -17.85 5.96
CA GLN A 102 -6.51 -18.31 5.10
C GLN A 102 -6.11 -17.28 4.05
N LYS A 103 -6.99 -16.32 3.73
CA LYS A 103 -6.71 -15.28 2.74
C LYS A 103 -5.81 -14.20 3.31
N LYS A 104 -5.08 -13.53 2.42
CA LYS A 104 -4.41 -12.27 2.73
C LYS A 104 -5.43 -11.28 3.30
N THR A 105 -5.05 -10.56 4.34
CA THR A 105 -5.90 -9.54 4.97
C THR A 105 -5.20 -8.19 4.94
N VAL A 106 -5.76 -7.24 4.20
CA VAL A 106 -5.25 -5.87 4.10
C VAL A 106 -5.99 -4.97 5.08
N TRP A 107 -5.25 -4.31 5.97
CA TRP A 107 -5.79 -3.33 6.92
C TRP A 107 -5.51 -1.92 6.40
N LEU A 108 -6.54 -1.23 5.92
CA LEU A 108 -6.42 0.10 5.33
C LEU A 108 -6.79 1.18 6.36
N ILE A 109 -5.82 1.98 6.78
CA ILE A 109 -5.95 2.92 7.90
C ILE A 109 -5.72 4.36 7.43
N HIS A 110 -6.75 5.20 7.55
CA HIS A 110 -6.67 6.61 7.15
C HIS A 110 -5.93 7.49 8.18
N GLY A 111 -5.68 8.75 7.81
CA GLY A 111 -4.95 9.74 8.60
C GLY A 111 -5.80 10.71 9.43
N TYR A 112 -5.21 11.88 9.73
CA TYR A 112 -5.85 13.01 10.40
C TYR A 112 -6.89 13.71 9.51
N ARG A 113 -8.07 14.05 10.06
CA ARG A 113 -9.22 14.51 9.27
C ARG A 113 -9.99 15.61 10.02
N PRO A 114 -9.46 16.84 10.12
CA PRO A 114 -9.99 17.89 10.99
C PRO A 114 -11.40 18.36 10.66
N VAL A 115 -11.95 17.95 9.50
CA VAL A 115 -13.32 18.28 9.07
C VAL A 115 -14.19 17.03 8.87
N GLY A 116 -13.67 15.83 9.16
CA GLY A 116 -14.48 14.62 9.20
C GLY A 116 -15.06 14.12 7.87
N SER A 117 -14.62 14.66 6.72
CA SER A 117 -15.12 14.32 5.36
C SER A 117 -14.99 12.83 5.03
N ILE A 118 -15.10 12.31 3.81
CA ILE A 118 -14.68 10.91 3.49
C ILE A 118 -13.40 10.95 2.62
N PRO A 119 -12.41 10.04 2.77
CA PRO A 119 -11.26 10.05 1.88
C PRO A 119 -11.73 9.68 0.47
N LEU A 120 -11.58 10.61 -0.48
CA LEU A 120 -12.10 10.44 -1.85
C LEU A 120 -11.51 9.21 -2.57
N TRP A 121 -10.30 8.81 -2.21
CA TRP A 121 -9.62 7.64 -2.76
C TRP A 121 -10.12 6.31 -2.19
N LEU A 122 -10.86 6.30 -1.08
CA LEU A 122 -11.11 5.09 -0.29
C LEU A 122 -11.80 3.98 -1.08
N GLN A 123 -12.95 4.28 -1.68
CA GLN A 123 -13.74 3.29 -2.41
C GLN A 123 -12.97 2.75 -3.61
N ASN A 124 -12.29 3.64 -4.36
CA ASN A 124 -11.48 3.20 -5.48
C ASN A 124 -10.29 2.33 -5.03
N PHE A 125 -9.66 2.66 -3.90
CA PHE A 125 -8.54 1.89 -3.37
C PHE A 125 -8.97 0.48 -2.92
N VAL A 126 -10.11 0.35 -2.23
CA VAL A 126 -10.68 -0.96 -1.86
C VAL A 126 -10.95 -1.80 -3.11
N ARG A 127 -11.57 -1.20 -4.14
CA ARG A 127 -11.84 -1.87 -5.41
C ARG A 127 -10.55 -2.35 -6.10
N ILE A 128 -9.54 -1.51 -6.19
CA ILE A 128 -8.24 -1.87 -6.82
C ILE A 128 -7.58 -3.04 -6.08
N LEU A 129 -7.58 -3.02 -4.74
CA LEU A 129 -7.02 -4.12 -3.95
C LEU A 129 -7.76 -5.45 -4.20
N LEU A 130 -9.09 -5.42 -4.22
CA LEU A 130 -9.89 -6.63 -4.45
C LEU A 130 -9.80 -7.14 -5.89
N ASN A 131 -9.52 -6.27 -6.85
CA ASN A 131 -9.24 -6.65 -8.24
C ASN A 131 -7.89 -7.36 -8.39
N GLU A 132 -6.87 -6.95 -7.63
CA GLU A 132 -5.52 -7.52 -7.67
C GLU A 132 -5.49 -8.99 -7.23
N GLU A 133 -6.04 -9.29 -6.04
CA GLU A 133 -5.96 -10.63 -5.44
C GLU A 133 -7.21 -10.90 -4.59
N ASP A 134 -7.59 -12.17 -4.45
CA ASP A 134 -8.73 -12.55 -3.60
C ASP A 134 -8.32 -12.46 -2.12
N MET A 135 -8.69 -11.36 -1.48
CA MET A 135 -8.25 -10.99 -0.13
C MET A 135 -9.42 -10.47 0.72
N ASN A 136 -9.20 -10.42 2.04
CA ASN A 136 -10.03 -9.63 2.94
C ASN A 136 -9.47 -8.20 2.98
N VAL A 137 -10.30 -7.18 2.78
CA VAL A 137 -9.92 -5.78 2.99
C VAL A 137 -10.69 -5.23 4.17
N ILE A 138 -9.99 -4.80 5.23
CA ILE A 138 -10.56 -4.20 6.42
C ILE A 138 -10.21 -2.71 6.41
N VAL A 139 -11.20 -1.87 6.17
CA VAL A 139 -11.08 -0.42 6.34
C VAL A 139 -11.28 -0.08 7.81
N VAL A 140 -10.27 0.55 8.41
CA VAL A 140 -10.31 1.02 9.79
C VAL A 140 -10.78 2.46 9.80
N ASP A 141 -12.05 2.65 10.12
CA ASP A 141 -12.62 3.97 10.35
C ASP A 141 -12.46 4.37 11.81
N TRP A 142 -11.52 5.27 12.06
CA TRP A 142 -11.28 5.89 13.37
C TRP A 142 -11.60 7.38 13.35
N SER A 143 -12.53 7.80 12.46
CA SER A 143 -12.86 9.20 12.22
C SER A 143 -13.29 9.94 13.48
N ARG A 144 -13.93 9.26 14.44
CA ARG A 144 -14.25 9.83 15.76
C ARG A 144 -13.01 10.27 16.55
N GLY A 145 -11.89 9.54 16.46
CA GLY A 145 -10.62 9.93 17.08
C GLY A 145 -9.73 10.83 16.22
N ALA A 146 -10.00 10.93 14.91
CA ALA A 146 -9.23 11.71 13.94
C ALA A 146 -9.82 13.11 13.64
N THR A 147 -11.10 13.30 13.92
CA THR A 147 -11.87 14.53 13.62
C THR A 147 -11.82 15.47 14.82
N THR A 148 -10.77 16.27 14.86
CA THR A 148 -10.52 17.24 15.93
C THR A 148 -9.73 18.41 15.34
N PHE A 149 -9.85 19.60 15.93
CA PHE A 149 -8.95 20.72 15.60
C PHE A 149 -7.62 20.64 16.34
N ILE A 150 -7.54 19.84 17.40
CA ILE A 150 -6.35 19.70 18.22
C ILE A 150 -5.51 18.55 17.66
N TYR A 151 -4.59 18.86 16.73
CA TYR A 151 -3.74 17.84 16.09
C TYR A 151 -3.03 16.91 17.10
N ASN A 152 -2.51 17.47 18.19
CA ASN A 152 -1.86 16.69 19.26
C ASN A 152 -2.78 15.63 19.89
N ARG A 153 -4.09 15.87 19.90
CA ARG A 153 -5.08 14.90 20.39
C ARG A 153 -5.20 13.74 19.42
N ALA A 154 -5.34 14.01 18.12
CA ALA A 154 -5.33 12.96 17.09
C ALA A 154 -4.03 12.13 17.14
N VAL A 155 -2.88 12.78 17.32
CA VAL A 155 -1.59 12.10 17.53
C VAL A 155 -1.64 11.17 18.73
N LYS A 156 -2.12 11.62 19.90
CA LYS A 156 -2.25 10.76 21.10
C LYS A 156 -3.23 9.60 20.86
N ASN A 157 -4.30 9.83 20.10
CA ASN A 157 -5.32 8.83 19.81
C ASN A 157 -4.78 7.69 18.94
N THR A 158 -3.72 7.90 18.14
CA THR A 158 -3.11 6.83 17.33
C THR A 158 -2.73 5.59 18.14
N ARG A 159 -2.16 5.77 19.34
CA ARG A 159 -1.83 4.66 20.25
C ARG A 159 -3.07 3.94 20.76
N LYS A 160 -4.11 4.69 21.13
CA LYS A 160 -5.38 4.12 21.60
C LYS A 160 -6.06 3.30 20.50
N VAL A 161 -6.03 3.78 19.26
CA VAL A 161 -6.52 3.04 18.10
C VAL A 161 -5.69 1.77 17.89
N ALA A 162 -4.37 1.85 17.97
CA ALA A 162 -3.51 0.67 17.83
C ALA A 162 -3.79 -0.41 18.91
N VAL A 163 -4.00 -0.01 20.17
CA VAL A 163 -4.41 -0.92 21.24
C VAL A 163 -5.77 -1.56 20.91
N SER A 164 -6.77 -0.75 20.51
CA SER A 164 -8.08 -1.26 20.08
C SER A 164 -7.95 -2.29 18.96
N LEU A 165 -7.18 -1.98 17.90
CA LEU A 165 -6.95 -2.90 16.78
C LEU A 165 -6.27 -4.20 17.23
N SER A 166 -5.32 -4.10 18.16
CA SER A 166 -4.58 -5.27 18.65
C SER A 166 -5.48 -6.25 19.42
N VAL A 167 -6.49 -5.75 20.14
CA VAL A 167 -7.52 -6.59 20.78
C VAL A 167 -8.31 -7.37 19.73
N HIS A 168 -8.77 -6.69 18.67
CA HIS A 168 -9.50 -7.33 17.57
C HIS A 168 -8.62 -8.36 16.83
N ILE A 169 -7.35 -8.06 16.60
CA ILE A 169 -6.40 -8.98 15.97
C ILE A 169 -6.17 -10.21 16.84
N LYS A 170 -6.02 -10.07 18.16
CA LYS A 170 -5.89 -11.24 19.06
C LYS A 170 -7.10 -12.16 18.98
N ASN A 171 -8.29 -11.61 18.87
CA ASN A 171 -9.52 -12.39 18.64
C ASN A 171 -9.46 -13.14 17.30
N LEU A 172 -8.98 -12.52 16.22
CA LEU A 172 -8.78 -13.17 14.91
C LEU A 172 -7.77 -14.32 14.96
N LEU A 173 -6.70 -14.14 15.73
CA LEU A 173 -5.66 -15.14 15.94
C LEU A 173 -6.09 -16.25 16.92
N ARG A 174 -7.28 -16.11 17.56
CA ARG A 174 -7.74 -16.94 18.69
C ARG A 174 -6.74 -16.99 19.85
N LEU A 175 -6.00 -15.90 20.06
CA LEU A 175 -5.09 -15.73 21.20
C LEU A 175 -5.87 -15.24 22.41
N HIS A 176 -5.52 -15.71 23.61
CA HIS A 176 -6.07 -15.17 24.85
C HIS A 176 -5.49 -13.76 25.10
N ILE A 177 -6.33 -12.82 25.51
CA ILE A 177 -5.90 -11.48 25.94
C ILE A 177 -5.21 -11.63 27.31
N THR A 178 -3.98 -11.15 27.45
CA THR A 178 -3.28 -11.15 28.75
C THR A 178 -3.40 -9.80 29.44
N GLU A 179 -3.30 -9.75 30.78
CA GLU A 179 -3.31 -8.47 31.52
C GLU A 179 -2.14 -7.55 31.15
N GLU A 180 -0.99 -8.10 30.74
CA GLU A 180 0.15 -7.33 30.20
C GLU A 180 -0.24 -6.49 28.97
N ASP A 181 -1.12 -7.01 28.13
CA ASP A 181 -1.56 -6.35 26.90
C ASP A 181 -2.48 -5.14 27.14
N LEU A 182 -3.19 -5.16 28.27
CA LEU A 182 -4.11 -4.10 28.68
C LEU A 182 -3.39 -3.01 29.49
N ASN A 183 -2.18 -3.31 29.98
CA ASN A 183 -1.43 -2.46 30.90
C ASN A 183 -0.29 -1.68 30.25
N ASP A 184 -0.27 -1.50 28.92
CA ASP A 184 0.69 -0.63 28.22
C ASP A 184 0.39 0.89 28.43
N ARG A 185 0.11 1.25 29.69
CA ARG A 185 0.29 2.58 30.27
C ARG A 185 1.62 2.57 31.02
N GLN A 186 2.69 2.95 30.33
CA GLN A 186 3.98 3.38 30.91
C GLN A 186 4.69 2.37 31.85
N HIS A 187 5.73 1.71 31.35
CA HIS A 187 6.84 1.31 32.23
C HIS A 187 7.69 2.55 32.56
N TRP A 188 7.71 2.94 33.85
CA TRP A 188 8.91 3.14 34.69
C TRP A 188 8.49 3.34 36.16
N SER A 189 8.71 2.33 37.02
CA SER A 189 9.36 2.44 38.34
C SER A 189 9.39 1.06 39.01
N LEU A 190 10.38 0.88 39.90
CA LEU A 190 10.91 -0.36 40.47
C LEU A 190 9.98 -1.08 41.46
N GLU A 191 10.41 -2.31 41.83
CA GLU A 191 9.96 -3.17 42.94
C GLU A 191 8.79 -4.14 42.61
N ARG A 192 8.66 -5.37 43.09
CA ARG A 192 9.48 -6.46 43.68
C ARG A 192 8.46 -7.58 44.03
N TYR A 193 8.79 -8.86 43.81
CA TYR A 193 8.25 -10.07 44.46
C TYR A 193 6.71 -10.28 44.64
N SER A 194 6.21 -11.39 44.08
CA SER A 194 5.88 -12.57 44.89
C SER A 194 5.54 -13.77 43.99
N LEU A 195 6.48 -14.71 43.92
CA LEU A 195 6.27 -16.08 43.45
C LEU A 195 6.10 -16.95 44.70
N MET A 196 4.89 -17.41 45.01
CA MET A 196 4.67 -18.76 45.55
C MET A 196 3.17 -19.07 45.60
N PHE A 197 2.82 -20.35 45.49
CA PHE A 197 1.47 -20.94 45.45
C PHE A 197 0.77 -20.84 44.09
N TRP A 198 0.91 -21.86 43.25
CA TRP A 198 -0.17 -22.42 42.40
C TRP A 198 0.39 -23.63 41.62
N GLY A 199 0.98 -24.57 42.36
CA GLY A 199 1.82 -25.62 41.80
C GLY A 199 1.31 -27.03 42.09
N MET A 200 0.14 -27.44 41.58
CA MET A 200 -0.11 -28.86 41.24
C MET A 200 -1.42 -29.12 40.47
N ALA A 201 -2.44 -28.27 40.56
CA ALA A 201 -3.67 -28.41 39.77
C ALA A 201 -3.55 -27.94 38.30
N VAL A 202 -2.50 -27.19 37.95
CA VAL A 202 -2.35 -26.52 36.64
C VAL A 202 -1.73 -27.44 35.56
N ARG A 203 -1.13 -28.58 35.93
CA ARG A 203 -0.38 -29.44 34.98
C ARG A 203 -1.27 -30.26 34.03
N ASN A 204 -2.37 -30.83 34.53
CA ASN A 204 -3.29 -31.60 33.69
C ASN A 204 -4.23 -30.69 32.89
N LEU A 205 -4.60 -29.53 33.44
CA LEU A 205 -5.36 -28.51 32.73
C LEU A 205 -4.54 -27.87 31.59
N LYS A 206 -3.24 -27.58 31.82
CA LYS A 206 -2.34 -27.11 30.75
C LYS A 206 -2.26 -28.12 29.61
N LYS A 207 -2.14 -29.42 29.89
CA LYS A 207 -1.99 -30.45 28.84
C LYS A 207 -3.26 -30.60 27.98
N ILE A 208 -4.44 -30.54 28.61
CA ILE A 208 -5.74 -30.59 27.91
C ILE A 208 -6.00 -29.28 27.15
N ILE A 209 -5.68 -28.12 27.75
CA ILE A 209 -5.75 -26.83 27.08
C ILE A 209 -4.78 -26.78 25.89
N THR A 210 -3.54 -27.26 26.01
CA THR A 210 -2.57 -27.31 24.90
C THR A 210 -3.07 -28.22 23.76
N LEU A 211 -3.66 -29.38 24.05
CA LEU A 211 -4.22 -30.27 23.03
C LEU A 211 -5.50 -29.70 22.36
N CYS A 212 -6.34 -28.97 23.12
CA CYS A 212 -7.47 -28.22 22.56
C CYS A 212 -7.02 -26.98 21.76
N LEU A 213 -5.95 -26.30 22.19
CA LEU A 213 -5.36 -25.15 21.50
C LEU A 213 -4.64 -25.57 20.21
N GLU A 214 -3.98 -26.73 20.19
CA GLU A 214 -3.40 -27.33 18.97
C GLU A 214 -4.48 -27.79 17.98
N SER A 215 -5.64 -28.25 18.47
CA SER A 215 -6.83 -28.52 17.65
C SER A 215 -7.49 -27.23 17.11
N LEU A 216 -7.50 -26.15 17.91
CA LEU A 216 -8.01 -24.82 17.50
C LEU A 216 -7.05 -24.03 16.59
N ARG A 217 -5.75 -24.37 16.56
CA ARG A 217 -4.73 -23.79 15.67
C ARG A 217 -5.02 -24.00 14.18
N LYS A 218 -5.84 -24.98 13.80
CA LYS A 218 -6.12 -25.29 12.39
C LYS A 218 -6.94 -24.22 11.63
N HIS A 219 -7.47 -23.18 12.30
CA HIS A 219 -8.38 -22.21 11.67
C HIS A 219 -8.14 -20.73 12.04
N GLY A 220 -7.11 -20.39 12.82
CA GLY A 220 -6.77 -19.00 13.15
C GLY A 220 -6.11 -18.26 11.97
N ALA A 221 -6.28 -16.95 11.88
CA ALA A 221 -5.52 -16.15 10.91
C ALA A 221 -4.01 -16.18 11.26
N SER A 222 -3.15 -15.92 10.27
CA SER A 222 -1.71 -15.75 10.48
C SER A 222 -1.33 -14.28 10.37
N LEU A 223 -0.50 -13.79 11.29
CA LEU A 223 0.07 -12.42 11.22
C LEU A 223 0.87 -12.20 9.93
N ASP A 224 1.43 -13.27 9.35
CA ASP A 224 2.17 -13.21 8.08
C ASP A 224 1.30 -12.85 6.88
N ASN A 225 0.01 -13.15 6.97
CA ASN A 225 -0.97 -12.84 5.93
C ASN A 225 -1.50 -11.40 6.05
N PHE A 226 -1.08 -10.65 7.08
CA PHE A 226 -1.55 -9.29 7.30
C PHE A 226 -0.66 -8.26 6.61
N HIS A 227 -1.30 -7.38 5.86
CA HIS A 227 -0.67 -6.23 5.22
C HIS A 227 -1.37 -4.94 5.67
N PHE A 228 -0.71 -4.17 6.52
CA PHE A 228 -1.21 -2.89 6.96
C PHE A 228 -0.81 -1.81 5.96
N ILE A 229 -1.76 -1.01 5.50
CA ILE A 229 -1.53 0.15 4.63
C ILE A 229 -2.02 1.37 5.40
N GLY A 230 -1.09 2.16 5.91
CA GLY A 230 -1.39 3.31 6.75
C GLY A 230 -1.08 4.62 6.03
N VAL A 231 -2.04 5.54 5.98
CA VAL A 231 -1.88 6.87 5.37
C VAL A 231 -1.68 7.92 6.46
N SER A 232 -0.66 8.79 6.34
CA SER A 232 -0.43 9.87 7.31
C SER A 232 -0.30 9.33 8.75
N LEU A 233 -1.12 9.79 9.71
CA LEU A 233 -1.20 9.23 11.07
C LEU A 233 -1.50 7.72 11.09
N GLY A 234 -2.21 7.19 10.10
CA GLY A 234 -2.50 5.77 9.97
C GLY A 234 -1.25 4.90 9.78
N ALA A 235 -0.17 5.46 9.22
CA ALA A 235 1.13 4.77 9.12
C ALA A 235 1.72 4.51 10.52
N HIS A 236 1.61 5.48 11.43
CA HIS A 236 2.06 5.31 12.81
C HIS A 236 1.14 4.39 13.61
N ILE A 237 -0.18 4.42 13.38
CA ILE A 237 -1.10 3.43 13.95
C ILE A 237 -0.64 2.01 13.56
N SER A 238 -0.33 1.80 12.28
CA SER A 238 0.18 0.52 11.77
C SER A 238 1.49 0.11 12.48
N GLY A 239 2.42 1.05 12.65
CA GLY A 239 3.67 0.81 13.38
C GLY A 239 3.46 0.49 14.87
N PHE A 240 2.51 1.14 15.53
CA PHE A 240 2.18 0.83 16.94
C PHE A 240 1.55 -0.55 17.09
N VAL A 241 0.65 -0.96 16.17
CA VAL A 241 0.15 -2.34 16.12
C VAL A 241 1.31 -3.31 15.93
N GLY A 242 2.22 -3.00 14.99
CA GLY A 242 3.43 -3.80 14.76
C GLY A 242 4.28 -4.03 16.00
N LYS A 243 4.49 -2.99 16.81
CA LYS A 243 5.21 -3.09 18.09
C LYS A 243 4.52 -3.99 19.10
N ILE A 244 3.19 -3.88 19.23
CA ILE A 244 2.40 -4.73 20.13
C ILE A 244 2.54 -6.21 19.75
N PHE A 245 2.67 -6.50 18.45
CA PHE A 245 2.93 -7.86 17.95
C PHE A 245 4.42 -8.15 17.72
N HIS A 246 5.32 -7.41 18.38
CA HIS A 246 6.77 -7.63 18.36
C HIS A 246 7.36 -7.78 16.94
N GLY A 247 6.87 -6.98 15.99
CA GLY A 247 7.36 -6.99 14.61
C GLY A 247 6.91 -8.19 13.77
N GLN A 248 5.98 -9.02 14.27
CA GLN A 248 5.57 -10.26 13.60
C GLN A 248 4.55 -10.05 12.48
N LEU A 249 4.05 -8.83 12.26
CA LEU A 249 3.15 -8.53 11.14
C LEU A 249 3.84 -8.83 9.80
N GLY A 250 3.09 -9.33 8.82
CA GLY A 250 3.64 -9.71 7.51
C GLY A 250 4.24 -8.54 6.72
N ARG A 251 3.48 -7.45 6.56
CA ARG A 251 3.92 -6.23 5.88
C ARG A 251 3.24 -4.98 6.43
N ILE A 252 3.97 -3.88 6.55
CA ILE A 252 3.42 -2.52 6.72
C ILE A 252 3.86 -1.67 5.52
N THR A 253 2.92 -0.99 4.88
CA THR A 253 3.21 0.08 3.92
C THR A 253 2.80 1.43 4.52
N GLY A 254 3.76 2.34 4.66
CA GLY A 254 3.55 3.71 5.08
C GLY A 254 3.34 4.65 3.89
N LEU A 255 2.14 5.21 3.73
CA LEU A 255 1.82 6.17 2.68
C LEU A 255 1.88 7.58 3.25
N ASP A 256 2.99 8.25 2.98
CA ASP A 256 3.38 9.56 3.50
C ASP A 256 3.13 9.70 5.01
N PRO A 257 3.87 8.96 5.86
CA PRO A 257 3.69 8.99 7.31
C PRO A 257 3.86 10.41 7.86
N ALA A 258 3.05 10.81 8.84
CA ALA A 258 3.02 12.20 9.30
C ALA A 258 4.31 12.61 10.04
N GLY A 259 4.95 13.71 9.65
CA GLY A 259 6.12 14.27 10.32
C GLY A 259 5.82 14.95 11.66
N PRO A 260 4.83 15.86 11.76
CA PRO A 260 4.59 16.60 13.00
C PRO A 260 4.35 15.68 14.21
N ARG A 261 5.11 15.90 15.29
CA ARG A 261 5.15 15.08 16.52
C ARG A 261 5.82 13.70 16.40
N PHE A 262 6.25 13.27 15.21
CA PHE A 262 6.95 11.99 14.99
C PHE A 262 8.37 12.15 14.46
N SER A 263 8.67 13.21 13.70
CA SER A 263 10.03 13.52 13.25
C SER A 263 11.00 13.61 14.41
N ARG A 264 12.20 13.06 14.21
CA ARG A 264 13.30 12.95 15.18
C ARG A 264 12.91 12.23 16.48
N LYS A 265 11.77 11.54 16.51
CA LYS A 265 11.39 10.69 17.64
C LYS A 265 12.06 9.33 17.52
N PRO A 266 12.34 8.67 18.67
CA PRO A 266 12.91 7.34 18.68
C PRO A 266 11.93 6.30 18.07
N PRO A 267 12.45 5.14 17.61
CA PRO A 267 11.65 4.09 16.95
C PRO A 267 10.37 3.71 17.68
N TYR A 268 10.40 3.59 19.03
CA TYR A 268 9.22 3.22 19.83
C TYR A 268 8.05 4.23 19.73
N SER A 269 8.30 5.45 19.27
CA SER A 269 7.29 6.53 19.20
C SER A 269 6.74 6.81 17.80
N ARG A 270 7.17 6.07 16.78
CA ARG A 270 6.76 6.26 15.37
C ARG A 270 6.78 4.93 14.61
N LEU A 271 6.48 4.94 13.32
CA LEU A 271 6.69 3.77 12.46
C LEU A 271 8.20 3.52 12.31
N ASP A 272 8.61 2.27 12.31
CA ASP A 272 9.99 1.82 12.12
C ASP A 272 10.02 0.43 11.45
N TYR A 273 11.10 0.09 10.74
CA TYR A 273 11.20 -1.21 10.04
C TYR A 273 11.04 -2.43 10.93
N THR A 274 11.34 -2.31 12.22
CA THR A 274 11.18 -3.40 13.19
C THR A 274 9.72 -3.76 13.44
N ASP A 275 8.78 -2.93 13.00
CA ASP A 275 7.35 -3.09 13.29
C ASP A 275 6.67 -4.18 12.46
N ALA A 276 7.34 -4.70 11.43
CA ALA A 276 6.84 -5.83 10.65
C ALA A 276 8.00 -6.60 10.01
N LYS A 277 7.70 -7.82 9.54
CA LYS A 277 8.59 -8.59 8.70
C LYS A 277 8.92 -7.89 7.39
N PHE A 278 8.18 -6.89 6.94
CA PHE A 278 8.59 -6.02 5.84
C PHE A 278 7.90 -4.68 5.98
N VAL A 279 8.66 -3.59 5.83
CA VAL A 279 8.15 -2.22 5.93
C VAL A 279 8.64 -1.46 4.73
N ASP A 280 7.72 -0.93 3.93
CA ASP A 280 8.02 -0.09 2.78
C ASP A 280 7.27 1.24 2.90
N VAL A 281 7.93 2.35 2.55
CA VAL A 281 7.38 3.70 2.80
C VAL A 281 7.48 4.54 1.54
N ILE A 282 6.44 5.31 1.25
CA ILE A 282 6.41 6.28 0.15
C ILE A 282 6.31 7.67 0.76
N HIS A 283 7.33 8.49 0.55
CA HIS A 283 7.40 9.87 1.02
C HIS A 283 7.02 10.81 -0.13
N SER A 284 5.95 11.58 0.01
CA SER A 284 5.49 12.49 -1.04
C SER A 284 5.43 13.96 -0.62
N ASP A 285 5.45 14.27 0.68
CA ASP A 285 5.35 15.63 1.22
C ASP A 285 6.30 15.84 2.43
N SER A 286 7.55 15.42 2.31
CA SER A 286 8.55 15.42 3.41
C SER A 286 8.87 16.82 3.98
N ASN A 287 8.64 17.88 3.20
CA ASN A 287 8.79 19.28 3.62
C ASN A 287 7.48 19.92 4.10
N GLY A 288 6.37 19.18 4.07
CA GLY A 288 5.04 19.64 4.46
C GLY A 288 4.53 18.86 5.67
N LEU A 289 3.63 17.90 5.44
CA LEU A 289 3.03 17.07 6.49
C LEU A 289 3.72 15.73 6.67
N GLY A 290 4.49 15.26 5.69
CA GLY A 290 5.21 13.99 5.72
C GLY A 290 6.48 14.05 6.58
N ILE A 291 6.90 12.89 7.08
CA ILE A 291 8.19 12.71 7.74
C ILE A 291 9.30 12.56 6.68
N GLN A 292 10.48 13.14 6.90
CA GLN A 292 11.59 13.08 5.95
C GLN A 292 12.46 11.86 6.17
N GLU A 293 12.63 11.45 7.43
CA GLU A 293 13.51 10.38 7.83
C GLU A 293 13.04 9.02 7.27
N PRO A 294 13.97 8.15 6.82
CA PRO A 294 13.62 6.81 6.41
C PRO A 294 13.11 5.99 7.60
N LEU A 295 11.99 5.29 7.40
CA LEU A 295 11.33 4.48 8.42
C LEU A 295 11.28 3.00 8.05
N GLY A 296 11.43 2.65 6.78
CA GLY A 296 11.23 1.28 6.28
C GLY A 296 12.51 0.44 6.16
N HIS A 297 12.31 -0.75 5.60
CA HIS A 297 13.37 -1.51 4.96
C HIS A 297 13.76 -0.85 3.63
N ILE A 298 12.78 -0.25 2.96
CA ILE A 298 12.96 0.63 1.81
C ILE A 298 12.04 1.84 1.90
N ASP A 299 12.59 3.00 1.56
CA ASP A 299 11.90 4.28 1.58
C ASP A 299 12.01 4.93 0.19
N PHE A 300 10.87 5.15 -0.45
CA PHE A 300 10.75 5.74 -1.78
C PHE A 300 10.46 7.22 -1.69
N TYR A 301 11.19 8.03 -2.47
CA TYR A 301 11.06 9.49 -2.52
C TYR A 301 10.73 9.95 -3.94
N PRO A 302 9.51 9.72 -4.44
CA PRO A 302 9.05 10.22 -5.74
C PRO A 302 9.24 11.74 -5.84
N ASN A 303 9.87 12.19 -6.93
CA ASN A 303 10.20 13.59 -7.20
C ASN A 303 11.01 14.24 -6.06
N GLY A 304 11.88 13.45 -5.41
CA GLY A 304 12.66 13.86 -4.24
C GLY A 304 11.85 13.89 -2.94
N GLY A 305 10.61 13.38 -2.96
CA GLY A 305 9.73 13.24 -1.80
C GLY A 305 9.16 14.53 -1.24
N ASN A 306 9.15 15.61 -2.04
CA ASN A 306 8.75 16.95 -1.60
C ASN A 306 7.60 17.52 -2.44
N LYS A 307 7.90 18.20 -3.55
CA LYS A 307 6.89 18.84 -4.39
C LYS A 307 6.54 17.92 -5.55
N GLN A 308 5.30 17.47 -5.56
CA GLN A 308 4.83 16.50 -6.55
C GLN A 308 4.34 17.22 -7.81
N PRO A 309 4.72 16.77 -9.02
CA PRO A 309 4.21 17.33 -10.26
C PRO A 309 2.68 17.27 -10.31
N GLY A 310 2.04 18.26 -10.95
CA GLY A 310 0.58 18.38 -11.03
C GLY A 310 -0.12 18.91 -9.79
N CYS A 311 0.57 19.05 -8.65
CA CYS A 311 0.03 19.76 -7.49
C CYS A 311 0.16 21.30 -7.66
N PRO A 312 -0.72 22.10 -7.03
CA PRO A 312 -0.64 23.55 -7.08
C PRO A 312 0.78 24.05 -6.75
N LYS A 313 1.30 25.07 -7.43
CA LYS A 313 2.72 25.46 -7.24
C LYS A 313 2.96 26.39 -6.05
N SER A 314 1.90 26.94 -5.47
CA SER A 314 1.98 28.03 -4.50
C SER A 314 1.57 27.59 -3.09
N ILE A 315 2.39 27.95 -2.10
CA ILE A 315 2.04 27.82 -0.67
C ILE A 315 0.82 28.70 -0.33
N PHE A 316 0.57 29.78 -1.09
CA PHE A 316 -0.64 30.61 -0.95
C PHE A 316 -1.93 29.85 -1.30
N SER A 317 -1.84 28.70 -2.00
CA SER A 317 -2.97 27.77 -2.18
C SER A 317 -3.28 26.92 -0.93
N GLY A 318 -2.54 27.14 0.16
CA GLY A 318 -2.85 26.66 1.51
C GLY A 318 -3.03 25.15 1.61
N ILE A 319 -4.13 24.74 2.25
CA ILE A 319 -4.46 23.34 2.55
C ILE A 319 -4.55 22.48 1.28
N GLN A 320 -4.93 23.07 0.12
CA GLN A 320 -5.09 22.32 -1.12
C GLN A 320 -3.74 21.87 -1.71
N PHE A 321 -2.70 22.71 -1.60
CA PHE A 321 -1.33 22.35 -2.00
C PHE A 321 -0.80 21.19 -1.17
N ILE A 322 -0.84 21.35 0.16
CA ILE A 322 -0.35 20.38 1.13
C ILE A 322 -1.10 19.05 0.99
N LYS A 323 -2.44 19.10 0.90
CA LYS A 323 -3.26 17.90 0.70
C LYS A 323 -2.92 17.16 -0.60
N CYS A 324 -2.61 17.88 -1.68
CA CYS A 324 -2.26 17.25 -2.96
C CYS A 324 -0.93 16.47 -2.89
N ASN A 325 0.14 17.10 -2.38
CA ASN A 325 1.43 16.40 -2.21
C ASN A 325 1.25 15.22 -1.25
N HIS A 326 0.58 15.45 -0.10
CA HIS A 326 0.38 14.44 0.94
C HIS A 326 -0.42 13.22 0.45
N GLN A 327 -1.34 13.42 -0.49
CA GLN A 327 -2.15 12.33 -1.07
C GLN A 327 -1.45 11.63 -2.25
N ARG A 328 -0.34 12.16 -2.78
CA ARG A 328 0.33 11.56 -3.95
C ARG A 328 0.84 10.15 -3.65
N ALA A 329 1.34 9.86 -2.45
CA ALA A 329 1.74 8.50 -2.07
C ALA A 329 0.61 7.47 -2.24
N VAL A 330 -0.63 7.85 -1.89
CA VAL A 330 -1.82 6.98 -2.08
C VAL A 330 -2.06 6.71 -3.55
N HIS A 331 -2.06 7.76 -4.37
CA HIS A 331 -2.32 7.64 -5.79
C HIS A 331 -1.24 6.86 -6.55
N LEU A 332 0.04 7.01 -6.16
CA LEU A 332 1.13 6.21 -6.73
C LEU A 332 1.01 4.73 -6.34
N PHE A 333 0.66 4.43 -5.08
CA PHE A 333 0.43 3.05 -4.66
C PHE A 333 -0.75 2.41 -5.44
N MET A 334 -1.86 3.14 -5.59
CA MET A 334 -3.00 2.67 -6.40
C MET A 334 -2.62 2.47 -7.87
N ALA A 335 -1.90 3.43 -8.48
CA ALA A 335 -1.45 3.32 -9.86
C ALA A 335 -0.51 2.11 -10.07
N SER A 336 0.29 1.74 -9.06
CA SER A 336 1.18 0.56 -9.13
C SER A 336 0.44 -0.78 -9.19
N LEU A 337 -0.86 -0.77 -8.87
CA LEU A 337 -1.75 -1.93 -8.94
C LEU A 337 -2.65 -1.89 -10.18
N GLU A 338 -3.22 -0.72 -10.48
CA GLU A 338 -4.26 -0.58 -11.50
C GLU A 338 -3.71 -0.43 -12.92
N THR A 339 -2.43 -0.09 -13.07
CA THR A 339 -1.85 0.32 -14.36
C THR A 339 -0.58 -0.44 -14.68
N ASN A 340 -0.17 -0.39 -15.94
CA ASN A 340 1.11 -0.96 -16.40
C ASN A 340 2.31 -0.04 -16.12
N CYS A 341 2.14 1.05 -15.35
CA CYS A 341 3.25 1.92 -14.99
C CYS A 341 4.27 1.16 -14.13
N ASN A 342 5.45 0.91 -14.70
CA ASN A 342 6.56 0.35 -13.95
C ASN A 342 7.31 1.48 -13.22
N PHE A 343 6.92 1.75 -11.97
CA PHE A 343 7.55 2.75 -11.10
C PHE A 343 8.93 2.30 -10.57
N ILE A 344 9.83 2.05 -11.51
CA ILE A 344 11.21 1.70 -11.21
C ILE A 344 11.87 2.82 -10.40
N SER A 345 12.58 2.44 -9.35
CA SER A 345 13.16 3.37 -8.38
C SER A 345 14.64 3.03 -8.17
N PHE A 346 15.47 4.07 -8.11
CA PHE A 346 16.93 3.96 -8.09
C PHE A 346 17.47 4.18 -6.67
N PRO A 347 18.05 3.15 -6.04
CA PRO A 347 18.61 3.26 -4.70
C PRO A 347 19.82 4.18 -4.70
N CYS A 348 19.74 5.27 -3.96
CA CYS A 348 20.73 6.33 -3.99
C CYS A 348 20.89 6.97 -2.62
N ARG A 349 22.04 7.62 -2.36
CA ARG A 349 22.30 8.30 -1.08
C ARG A 349 21.49 9.60 -0.95
N SER A 350 21.24 10.29 -2.05
CA SER A 350 20.49 11.53 -2.06
C SER A 350 19.77 11.73 -3.39
N TYR A 351 18.73 12.57 -3.38
CA TYR A 351 18.05 12.96 -4.62
C TYR A 351 19.00 13.70 -5.58
N LYS A 352 19.99 14.45 -5.06
CA LYS A 352 21.02 15.10 -5.87
C LYS A 352 21.84 14.06 -6.65
N ASP A 353 22.31 13.01 -5.96
CA ASP A 353 23.11 11.95 -6.58
C ASP A 353 22.30 11.16 -7.63
N TYR A 354 21.00 11.01 -7.40
CA TYR A 354 20.06 10.48 -8.38
C TYR A 354 19.98 11.37 -9.62
N LYS A 355 19.83 12.69 -9.45
CA LYS A 355 19.82 13.63 -10.59
C LYS A 355 21.17 13.67 -11.32
N THR A 356 22.28 13.37 -10.66
CA THR A 356 23.60 13.30 -11.31
C THR A 356 23.94 11.92 -11.86
N SER A 357 22.95 11.02 -11.98
CA SER A 357 23.10 9.68 -12.57
C SER A 357 24.18 8.81 -11.91
N LEU A 358 24.47 9.01 -10.61
CA LEU A 358 25.49 8.25 -9.88
C LEU A 358 25.03 6.84 -9.45
N CYS A 359 23.74 6.55 -9.58
CA CYS A 359 23.07 5.37 -9.03
C CYS A 359 22.07 4.76 -10.01
N VAL A 360 22.37 4.88 -11.31
CA VAL A 360 21.56 4.30 -12.40
C VAL A 360 21.78 2.80 -12.58
N ASP A 361 22.81 2.25 -11.93
CA ASP A 361 23.12 0.83 -11.90
C ASP A 361 22.55 0.23 -10.61
N CYS A 362 21.60 -0.69 -10.76
CA CYS A 362 20.96 -1.39 -9.64
C CYS A 362 21.66 -2.70 -9.26
N ASP A 363 22.93 -2.82 -9.63
CA ASP A 363 23.78 -4.02 -9.43
C ASP A 363 23.84 -4.45 -7.95
N CYS A 364 23.58 -3.51 -7.03
CA CYS A 364 23.42 -3.78 -5.61
C CYS A 364 22.28 -4.76 -5.26
N PHE A 365 21.38 -5.07 -6.21
CA PHE A 365 20.26 -6.00 -6.05
C PHE A 365 20.50 -7.36 -6.75
N LYS A 366 21.77 -7.66 -7.10
CA LYS A 366 22.20 -8.92 -7.74
C LYS A 366 21.39 -9.16 -9.03
N GLU A 367 20.86 -10.38 -9.23
CA GLU A 367 20.05 -10.77 -10.39
C GLU A 367 18.69 -10.07 -10.52
N LYS A 368 18.27 -9.28 -9.50
CA LYS A 368 17.00 -8.54 -9.55
C LYS A 368 17.19 -7.15 -10.18
N SER A 369 16.22 -6.72 -10.99
CA SER A 369 16.12 -5.34 -11.47
C SER A 369 15.93 -4.35 -10.32
N CYS A 370 15.99 -3.04 -10.60
CA CYS A 370 15.79 -2.03 -9.57
C CYS A 370 14.44 -2.19 -8.82
N PRO A 371 14.37 -1.79 -7.53
CA PRO A 371 13.13 -1.86 -6.76
C PRO A 371 12.01 -1.04 -7.42
N ARG A 372 10.78 -1.54 -7.27
CA ARG A 372 9.57 -0.90 -7.81
C ARG A 372 8.73 -0.34 -6.68
N LEU A 373 8.34 0.92 -6.79
CA LEU A 373 7.47 1.60 -5.83
C LEU A 373 6.08 0.94 -5.82
N GLY A 374 5.49 0.81 -4.63
CA GLY A 374 4.10 0.41 -4.46
C GLY A 374 3.91 -1.07 -4.11
N TYR A 375 2.86 -1.71 -4.64
CA TYR A 375 2.49 -3.06 -4.20
C TYR A 375 3.57 -4.11 -4.48
N GLN A 376 4.31 -3.94 -5.59
CA GLN A 376 5.39 -4.83 -6.03
C GLN A 376 6.67 -4.73 -5.18
N ALA A 377 6.79 -3.77 -4.25
CA ALA A 377 7.95 -3.67 -3.36
C ALA A 377 8.20 -4.97 -2.55
N LYS A 378 7.16 -5.80 -2.33
CA LYS A 378 7.28 -7.12 -1.68
C LYS A 378 8.29 -8.06 -2.36
N LEU A 379 8.51 -7.92 -3.67
CA LEU A 379 9.45 -8.76 -4.43
C LEU A 379 10.91 -8.57 -3.98
N PHE A 380 11.21 -7.47 -3.29
CA PHE A 380 12.54 -7.10 -2.82
C PHE A 380 12.75 -7.37 -1.33
N LYS A 381 11.75 -7.92 -0.63
CA LYS A 381 11.76 -8.16 0.83
C LYS A 381 13.02 -8.87 1.29
N ASP A 382 13.35 -10.03 0.71
CA ASP A 382 14.44 -10.87 1.22
C ASP A 382 15.81 -10.23 1.01
N VAL A 383 16.03 -9.63 -0.16
CA VAL A 383 17.28 -8.91 -0.50
C VAL A 383 17.46 -7.69 0.41
N LEU A 384 16.38 -6.94 0.68
CA LEU A 384 16.43 -5.78 1.57
C LEU A 384 16.71 -6.19 3.02
N LYS A 385 16.17 -7.32 3.48
CA LYS A 385 16.48 -7.86 4.81
C LYS A 385 17.93 -8.27 4.97
N GLU A 386 18.44 -9.11 4.06
CA GLU A 386 19.84 -9.55 4.03
C GLU A 386 20.78 -8.34 4.09
N ARG A 387 20.45 -7.30 3.31
CA ARG A 387 21.22 -6.05 3.30
C ARG A 387 21.21 -5.33 4.64
N MET A 388 20.05 -5.23 5.30
CA MET A 388 19.93 -4.56 6.60
C MET A 388 20.65 -5.30 7.72
N GLU A 389 20.69 -6.63 7.66
CA GLU A 389 21.43 -7.48 8.60
C GLU A 389 22.95 -7.32 8.42
N GLY A 390 23.43 -7.25 7.17
CA GLY A 390 24.87 -7.08 6.87
C GLY A 390 25.38 -5.64 6.97
N ARG A 391 24.52 -4.64 6.74
CA ARG A 391 24.82 -3.20 6.87
C ARG A 391 23.56 -2.45 7.34
N PRO A 392 23.55 -1.80 8.52
CA PRO A 392 22.36 -1.17 9.09
C PRO A 392 21.95 0.15 8.40
N LEU A 393 22.34 0.38 7.14
CA LEU A 393 21.95 1.55 6.37
C LEU A 393 20.59 1.32 5.72
N ARG A 394 19.67 2.25 5.95
CA ARG A 394 18.35 2.28 5.31
C ARG A 394 18.48 2.41 3.81
N THR A 395 17.64 1.68 3.06
CA THR A 395 17.62 1.77 1.61
C THR A 395 16.68 2.89 1.19
N THR A 396 17.24 4.01 0.74
CA THR A 396 16.49 5.11 0.13
C THR A 396 16.52 4.98 -1.39
N ALA A 397 15.36 5.09 -2.03
CA ALA A 397 15.22 4.99 -3.49
C ALA A 397 14.48 6.20 -4.07
N PHE A 398 14.94 6.66 -5.23
CA PHE A 398 14.41 7.84 -5.90
C PHE A 398 13.88 7.50 -7.28
N LEU A 399 12.83 8.21 -7.68
CA LEU A 399 12.23 8.19 -9.00
C LEU A 399 11.55 9.54 -9.21
N ASP A 400 11.39 9.96 -10.46
CA ASP A 400 10.49 11.05 -10.83
C ASP A 400 9.21 10.46 -11.45
N THR A 401 8.12 11.21 -11.38
CA THR A 401 6.82 10.80 -11.94
C THR A 401 6.23 11.94 -12.77
N SER A 402 5.27 11.65 -13.65
CA SER A 402 4.52 12.71 -14.32
C SER A 402 3.50 13.35 -13.35
N GLY A 403 2.87 14.45 -13.76
CA GLY A 403 1.93 15.19 -12.90
C GLY A 403 0.49 14.70 -12.95
N THR A 404 0.15 13.90 -13.95
CA THR A 404 -1.20 13.43 -14.23
C THR A 404 -1.27 11.92 -14.10
N TYR A 405 -2.40 11.40 -13.61
CA TYR A 405 -2.62 9.95 -13.56
C TYR A 405 -2.49 9.38 -14.98
N PRO A 406 -1.76 8.27 -15.20
CA PRO A 406 -1.28 7.29 -14.21
C PRO A 406 0.13 7.54 -13.65
N PHE A 407 0.71 8.73 -13.84
CA PHE A 407 2.03 9.14 -13.30
C PHE A 407 3.25 8.42 -13.91
N CYS A 408 3.05 7.61 -14.94
CA CYS A 408 4.08 6.90 -15.69
C CYS A 408 5.23 7.82 -16.13
N THR A 409 6.46 7.31 -16.01
CA THR A 409 7.65 7.85 -16.67
C THR A 409 8.57 6.69 -17.03
N TYR A 410 9.39 6.87 -18.06
CA TYR A 410 10.23 5.81 -18.62
C TYR A 410 11.68 6.25 -18.64
N TYR A 411 12.55 5.39 -18.14
CA TYR A 411 13.97 5.70 -17.94
C TYR A 411 14.83 4.94 -18.94
N PHE A 412 15.76 5.67 -19.52
CA PHE A 412 16.87 5.13 -20.27
C PHE A 412 18.18 5.65 -19.68
N VAL A 413 19.24 4.89 -19.83
CA VAL A 413 20.61 5.36 -19.60
C VAL A 413 21.34 5.42 -20.93
N LEU A 414 21.93 6.58 -21.20
CA LEU A 414 22.87 6.78 -22.29
C LEU A 414 24.28 6.68 -21.72
N SER A 415 25.04 5.68 -22.15
CA SER A 415 26.42 5.43 -21.73
C SER A 415 27.36 5.80 -22.87
N ILE A 416 28.31 6.68 -22.60
CA ILE A 416 29.22 7.26 -23.60
C ILE A 416 30.65 7.02 -23.14
N ILE A 417 31.50 6.50 -24.04
CA ILE A 417 32.95 6.39 -23.84
C ILE A 417 33.64 7.26 -24.87
N VAL A 418 34.48 8.18 -24.42
CA VAL A 418 35.28 9.07 -25.26
C VAL A 418 36.75 8.60 -25.31
N PRO A 419 37.42 8.64 -26.48
CA PRO A 419 38.78 8.15 -26.63
C PRO A 419 39.85 9.16 -26.17
N ASP A 420 39.50 10.43 -26.01
CA ASP A 420 40.40 11.52 -25.67
C ASP A 420 39.80 12.48 -24.63
N LYS A 421 40.53 13.55 -24.29
CA LYS A 421 40.12 14.56 -23.29
C LYS A 421 39.50 15.80 -23.95
N THR A 422 38.99 15.72 -25.18
CA THR A 422 38.44 16.89 -25.89
C THR A 422 37.05 17.30 -25.39
N MET A 423 36.40 16.45 -24.60
CA MET A 423 35.02 16.63 -24.15
C MET A 423 34.92 16.89 -22.63
N MET A 424 35.85 17.65 -22.05
CA MET A 424 35.96 17.82 -20.60
C MET A 424 34.95 18.79 -19.98
N ASP A 425 34.27 19.61 -20.77
CA ASP A 425 33.39 20.68 -20.28
C ASP A 425 32.24 21.00 -21.26
N GLY A 426 31.51 19.98 -21.70
CA GLY A 426 30.34 20.15 -22.55
C GLY A 426 29.11 19.40 -22.08
N SER A 427 28.09 19.45 -22.93
CA SER A 427 26.80 18.80 -22.72
C SER A 427 26.32 18.11 -23.98
N PHE A 428 25.56 17.04 -23.80
CA PHE A 428 24.84 16.40 -24.89
C PHE A 428 23.36 16.76 -24.82
N SER A 429 22.76 16.93 -25.99
CA SER A 429 21.32 16.67 -26.18
C SER A 429 21.17 15.46 -27.07
N PHE A 430 20.13 14.66 -26.82
CA PHE A 430 19.75 13.62 -27.76
C PHE A 430 18.24 13.53 -27.88
N LYS A 431 17.77 12.97 -28.99
CA LYS A 431 16.37 12.63 -29.23
C LYS A 431 16.27 11.27 -29.88
N LEU A 432 15.16 10.60 -29.68
CA LEU A 432 14.91 9.28 -30.23
C LEU A 432 13.93 9.39 -31.39
N LEU A 433 14.24 8.74 -32.50
CA LEU A 433 13.35 8.53 -33.63
C LEU A 433 12.96 7.05 -33.65
N ASN A 434 11.67 6.75 -33.86
CA ASN A 434 11.23 5.39 -34.05
C ASN A 434 10.94 5.07 -35.53
N GLN A 435 10.66 3.80 -35.82
CA GLN A 435 10.36 3.32 -37.17
C GLN A 435 9.11 3.97 -37.80
N LEU A 436 8.22 4.57 -37.00
CA LEU A 436 7.03 5.30 -37.46
C LEU A 436 7.32 6.78 -37.76
N GLY A 437 8.57 7.24 -37.60
CA GLY A 437 8.96 8.63 -37.79
C GLY A 437 8.59 9.56 -36.62
N MET A 438 8.11 9.02 -35.49
CA MET A 438 7.85 9.82 -34.29
C MET A 438 9.17 10.18 -33.62
N ILE A 439 9.26 11.40 -33.09
CA ILE A 439 10.43 11.91 -32.36
C ILE A 439 10.04 12.18 -30.91
N GLU A 440 10.86 11.75 -29.96
CA GLU A 440 10.71 12.12 -28.55
C GLU A 440 12.04 12.60 -27.96
N GLU A 441 11.97 13.69 -27.20
CA GLU A 441 13.11 14.26 -26.48
C GLU A 441 13.03 13.92 -24.99
N PRO A 442 14.12 13.42 -24.39
CA PRO A 442 14.17 13.15 -22.97
C PRO A 442 14.37 14.43 -22.16
N ARG A 443 13.84 14.38 -20.93
CA ARG A 443 14.37 15.22 -19.86
C ARG A 443 15.71 14.65 -19.38
N LEU A 444 16.80 15.39 -19.65
CA LEU A 444 18.13 15.08 -19.12
C LEU A 444 18.31 15.68 -17.72
N TYR A 445 18.85 14.86 -16.81
CA TYR A 445 18.96 15.23 -15.40
C TYR A 445 20.22 16.03 -15.08
N GLU A 446 21.34 15.68 -15.71
CA GLU A 446 22.59 16.41 -15.66
C GLU A 446 23.07 16.62 -17.08
N LYS A 447 23.13 17.89 -17.49
CA LYS A 447 23.52 18.27 -18.86
C LYS A 447 25.04 18.33 -19.01
N ASN A 448 25.75 18.75 -17.97
CA ASN A 448 27.19 19.01 -18.03
C ASN A 448 27.92 17.99 -17.16
N LYS A 449 28.67 17.07 -17.79
CA LYS A 449 29.62 16.19 -17.10
C LYS A 449 30.97 16.26 -17.81
N PRO A 450 32.09 16.26 -17.09
CA PRO A 450 33.38 16.09 -17.71
C PRO A 450 33.50 14.66 -18.27
N PHE A 451 33.81 14.53 -19.55
CA PHE A 451 34.09 13.24 -20.17
C PHE A 451 35.59 12.99 -20.14
N TYR A 452 36.05 12.22 -19.15
CA TYR A 452 37.45 11.81 -19.05
C TYR A 452 37.75 10.69 -20.04
N LYS A 453 39.00 10.68 -20.54
CA LYS A 453 39.50 9.67 -21.49
C LYS A 453 39.22 8.24 -20.99
N LEU A 454 38.57 7.45 -21.85
CA LEU A 454 38.23 6.03 -21.65
C LEU A 454 37.35 5.74 -20.42
N GLN A 455 36.77 6.77 -19.80
CA GLN A 455 35.80 6.60 -18.74
C GLN A 455 34.39 6.51 -19.32
N GLU A 456 33.63 5.51 -18.90
CA GLU A 456 32.20 5.45 -19.20
C GLU A 456 31.45 6.53 -18.41
N VAL A 457 30.79 7.42 -19.13
CA VAL A 457 29.89 8.41 -18.55
C VAL A 457 28.46 7.99 -18.80
N LYS A 458 27.69 7.88 -17.72
CA LYS A 458 26.26 7.54 -17.75
C LYS A 458 25.41 8.79 -17.55
N ILE A 459 24.42 8.93 -18.42
CA ILE A 459 23.43 10.02 -18.40
C ILE A 459 22.04 9.40 -18.29
N LEU A 460 21.34 9.69 -17.19
CA LEU A 460 19.95 9.31 -17.00
C LEU A 460 19.04 10.20 -17.85
N ALA A 461 18.14 9.57 -18.58
CA ALA A 461 17.16 10.20 -19.45
C ALA A 461 15.75 9.73 -19.07
N GLN A 462 14.84 10.68 -18.86
CA GLN A 462 13.42 10.40 -18.59
C GLN A 462 12.56 10.79 -19.79
N PHE A 463 11.64 9.91 -20.15
CA PHE A 463 10.58 10.10 -21.13
C PHE A 463 9.22 10.05 -20.45
N TYR A 464 8.23 10.71 -21.05
CA TYR A 464 6.84 10.67 -20.57
C TYR A 464 6.04 9.57 -21.28
N ASN A 465 6.48 9.13 -22.45
CA ASN A 465 5.90 8.01 -23.17
C ASN A 465 6.87 6.83 -23.24
N ASP A 466 6.31 5.64 -23.40
CA ASP A 466 7.11 4.45 -23.60
C ASP A 466 7.61 4.43 -25.05
N PHE A 467 8.85 4.89 -25.26
CA PHE A 467 9.41 4.99 -26.59
C PHE A 467 10.06 3.66 -27.03
N VAL A 468 9.45 3.01 -28.01
CA VAL A 468 9.83 1.68 -28.52
C VAL A 468 10.24 1.73 -30.00
N ASN A 469 10.81 0.64 -30.51
CA ASN A 469 11.19 0.47 -31.92
C ASN A 469 12.06 1.63 -32.45
N ILE A 470 13.06 2.00 -31.66
CA ILE A 470 13.99 3.10 -31.96
C ILE A 470 14.76 2.76 -33.24
N SER A 471 14.62 3.61 -34.26
CA SER A 471 15.32 3.50 -35.55
C SER A 471 16.60 4.34 -35.57
N SER A 472 16.58 5.52 -34.95
CA SER A 472 17.72 6.43 -34.92
C SER A 472 17.82 7.22 -33.60
N ILE A 473 19.04 7.62 -33.25
CA ILE A 473 19.35 8.51 -32.14
C ILE A 473 19.94 9.80 -32.72
N GLY A 474 19.21 10.90 -32.64
CA GLY A 474 19.75 12.22 -32.95
C GLY A 474 20.60 12.69 -31.79
N LEU A 475 21.87 13.03 -32.02
CA LEU A 475 22.84 13.41 -30.99
C LEU A 475 23.53 14.73 -31.36
N THR A 476 23.60 15.64 -30.38
CA THR A 476 24.29 16.93 -30.52
C THR A 476 25.15 17.17 -29.30
N TYR A 477 26.36 17.69 -29.51
CA TYR A 477 27.27 18.10 -28.44
C TYR A 477 27.47 19.62 -28.44
N PHE A 478 27.54 20.19 -27.24
CA PHE A 478 27.74 21.61 -26.99
C PHE A 478 28.90 21.80 -26.02
N GLN A 479 29.99 22.45 -26.45
CA GLN A 479 31.07 22.82 -25.55
C GLN A 479 30.73 24.10 -24.76
N SER A 480 31.01 24.11 -23.45
CA SER A 480 30.63 25.23 -22.56
C SER A 480 31.66 26.36 -22.53
N SER A 481 32.95 26.05 -22.69
CA SER A 481 34.05 27.02 -22.52
C SER A 481 34.41 27.82 -23.76
N ASN A 482 34.14 27.30 -24.96
CA ASN A 482 34.64 27.89 -26.21
C ASN A 482 33.51 28.09 -27.23
N LEU A 483 32.79 29.21 -27.12
CA LEU A 483 31.72 29.61 -28.05
C LEU A 483 32.18 29.89 -29.49
N GLN A 484 33.48 29.91 -29.77
CA GLN A 484 34.05 30.29 -31.07
C GLN A 484 34.52 29.13 -31.96
N CYS A 485 34.47 27.88 -31.49
CA CYS A 485 34.99 26.75 -32.28
C CYS A 485 33.92 26.09 -33.17
N SER A 486 33.53 26.76 -34.27
CA SER A 486 32.57 26.21 -35.25
C SER A 486 33.11 25.01 -36.04
N THR A 487 34.43 24.76 -35.98
CA THR A 487 35.11 23.66 -36.69
C THR A 487 35.58 22.54 -35.76
N CYS A 488 35.28 22.62 -34.46
CA CYS A 488 35.67 21.58 -33.52
C CYS A 488 34.97 20.25 -33.86
N THR A 489 35.74 19.17 -33.77
CA THR A 489 35.24 17.81 -33.95
C THR A 489 35.53 16.99 -32.71
N TYR A 490 34.57 16.15 -32.33
CA TYR A 490 34.63 15.33 -31.14
C TYR A 490 34.41 13.87 -31.51
N LYS A 491 35.18 12.98 -30.90
CA LYS A 491 35.10 11.54 -31.17
C LYS A 491 34.46 10.83 -30.00
N ILE A 492 33.53 9.93 -30.29
CA ILE A 492 32.95 9.02 -29.30
C ILE A 492 33.31 7.59 -29.75
N GLN A 493 33.97 6.85 -28.87
CA GLN A 493 34.37 5.48 -29.13
C GLN A 493 33.16 4.56 -29.14
N SER A 494 32.30 4.67 -28.13
CA SER A 494 31.06 3.91 -28.03
C SER A 494 29.95 4.69 -27.37
N LEU A 495 28.75 4.51 -27.89
CA LEU A 495 27.49 4.98 -27.34
C LEU A 495 26.57 3.78 -27.15
N MET A 496 26.01 3.64 -25.97
CA MET A 496 25.03 2.60 -25.63
C MET A 496 23.80 3.24 -25.00
N LEU A 497 22.62 2.92 -25.52
CA LEU A 497 21.33 3.29 -24.97
C LEU A 497 20.68 2.03 -24.39
N LYS A 498 20.37 2.03 -23.10
CA LYS A 498 19.73 0.91 -22.40
C LYS A 498 18.45 1.39 -21.72
N SER A 499 17.35 0.67 -21.91
CA SER A 499 16.14 0.91 -21.12
C SER A 499 16.36 0.43 -19.69
N LEU A 500 16.11 1.32 -18.72
CA LEU A 500 16.13 0.97 -17.30
C LEU A 500 14.74 0.51 -16.86
N THR A 501 13.67 1.16 -17.34
CA THR A 501 12.29 0.75 -17.01
C THR A 501 11.95 -0.65 -17.52
N TYR A 502 12.48 -1.03 -18.69
CA TYR A 502 12.24 -2.33 -19.32
C TYR A 502 13.58 -3.01 -19.67
N PRO A 503 14.28 -3.56 -18.65
CA PRO A 503 15.64 -4.10 -18.81
C PRO A 503 15.71 -5.32 -19.73
N GLU A 504 14.58 -5.98 -20.00
CA GLU A 504 14.46 -7.06 -20.98
C GLU A 504 14.65 -6.59 -22.43
N ARG A 505 14.53 -5.27 -22.69
CA ARG A 505 14.79 -4.73 -24.02
C ARG A 505 16.29 -4.75 -24.31
N PRO A 506 16.71 -5.29 -25.46
CA PRO A 506 18.12 -5.35 -25.79
C PRO A 506 18.69 -3.93 -25.91
N PRO A 507 19.87 -3.65 -25.34
CA PRO A 507 20.49 -2.34 -25.46
C PRO A 507 20.89 -2.06 -26.91
N LEU A 508 20.90 -0.78 -27.27
CA LEU A 508 21.25 -0.28 -28.60
C LEU A 508 22.62 0.38 -28.57
N CYS A 509 23.51 0.00 -29.48
CA CYS A 509 24.90 0.46 -29.52
C CYS A 509 25.28 1.09 -30.86
N ARG A 510 26.16 2.08 -30.79
CA ARG A 510 26.87 2.65 -31.94
C ARG A 510 28.33 2.94 -31.56
N TYR A 511 29.23 2.73 -32.50
CA TYR A 511 30.67 2.88 -32.29
C TYR A 511 31.27 3.89 -33.28
N ASN A 512 32.43 4.45 -32.92
CA ASN A 512 33.24 5.33 -33.77
C ASN A 512 32.44 6.50 -34.37
N ILE A 513 31.83 7.30 -33.51
CA ILE A 513 31.01 8.46 -33.91
C ILE A 513 31.90 9.70 -33.94
N VAL A 514 31.70 10.54 -34.95
CA VAL A 514 32.29 11.87 -35.04
C VAL A 514 31.17 12.90 -35.00
N LEU A 515 31.27 13.82 -34.05
CA LEU A 515 30.37 14.95 -33.92
C LEU A 515 31.11 16.23 -34.28
N LYS A 516 30.38 17.20 -34.81
CA LYS A 516 30.84 18.59 -34.93
C LYS A 516 30.12 19.44 -33.89
N GLU A 517 30.76 20.51 -33.46
CA GLU A 517 30.18 21.45 -32.49
C GLU A 517 28.80 21.93 -32.94
N ARG A 518 27.77 21.71 -32.11
CA ARG A 518 26.37 22.14 -32.34
C ARG A 518 25.69 21.57 -33.60
N GLU A 519 26.27 20.58 -34.25
CA GLU A 519 25.64 19.88 -35.38
C GLU A 519 24.94 18.63 -34.88
N GLU A 520 23.67 18.46 -35.27
CA GLU A 520 22.91 17.27 -34.96
C GLU A 520 23.24 16.13 -35.92
N VAL A 521 23.59 14.98 -35.38
CA VAL A 521 23.89 13.77 -36.16
C VAL A 521 22.89 12.68 -35.82
N PHE A 522 22.21 12.13 -36.83
CA PHE A 522 21.35 10.96 -36.67
C PHE A 522 22.16 9.68 -36.80
N LEU A 523 22.20 8.92 -35.71
CA LEU A 523 22.89 7.65 -35.61
C LEU A 523 21.88 6.53 -35.78
N ASN A 524 22.18 5.54 -36.61
CA ASN A 524 21.41 4.30 -36.70
C ASN A 524 22.09 3.26 -35.80
N PRO A 525 21.59 3.04 -34.56
CA PRO A 525 22.19 2.07 -33.65
C PRO A 525 21.76 0.65 -34.02
N ASN A 526 22.59 -0.33 -33.67
CA ASN A 526 22.24 -1.74 -33.76
C ASN A 526 22.05 -2.32 -32.35
N THR A 527 21.39 -3.46 -32.23
CA THR A 527 21.43 -4.23 -30.98
C THR A 527 22.88 -4.50 -30.56
N CYS A 528 23.23 -4.21 -29.31
CA CYS A 528 24.57 -4.47 -28.81
C CYS A 528 24.87 -5.98 -28.86
N THR A 529 26.02 -6.35 -29.38
CA THR A 529 26.52 -7.72 -29.26
C THR A 529 26.93 -7.98 -27.80
N PRO A 530 26.56 -9.13 -27.21
CA PRO A 530 27.12 -9.53 -25.93
C PRO A 530 28.64 -9.55 -26.06
N LYS A 531 29.36 -8.97 -25.09
CA LYS A 531 30.79 -9.27 -24.98
C LYS A 531 30.87 -10.78 -24.68
N ASN A 532 31.40 -11.56 -25.62
CA ASN A 532 31.86 -12.92 -25.30
C ASN A 532 32.83 -12.76 -24.12
N THR A 533 32.43 -13.31 -22.99
CA THR A 533 33.18 -13.24 -21.73
C THR A 533 34.27 -14.29 -21.74
#